data_AF-A0A918FNS1-F1
#
_entry.id   AF-A0A918FNS1-F1
#
_cell.length_a   1.000
_cell.length_b   1.000
_cell.length_c   1.000
_cell.angle_alpha   90.00
_cell.angle_beta   90.00
_cell.angle_gamma   90.00
#
_symmetry.space_group_name_H-M   'P 1'
#
loop_
_entity.id
_entity.type
_entity.pdbx_description
1 polymer ?
#
loop_
_entity_poly.entity_id
_entity_poly.type
_entity_poly.pdbx_seq_one_letter_code
_entity_poly.pdbx_strand_id
1 'polypeptide(L)' 'MSPIPHGPGRVRSAAAVNEAIRAIVVGAQGRQWTVAERALYELLRDEWVAAQRAEMTTAA' A
#
# COMPACT_ATOMS: atom_id res chain seq x y z
N MET A 1 -18.76 -7.66 -0.25
CA MET A 1 -17.66 -6.75 0.11
C MET A 1 -17.49 -5.77 -1.04
N SER A 2 -17.88 -4.51 -0.85
CA SER A 2 -17.78 -3.48 -1.89
C SER A 2 -16.38 -2.88 -1.91
N PRO A 3 -15.77 -2.65 -3.09
CA PRO A 3 -14.51 -1.93 -3.17
C PRO A 3 -14.78 -0.47 -2.80
N ILE A 4 -14.03 0.05 -1.83
CA ILE A 4 -14.10 1.47 -1.46
C ILE A 4 -13.47 2.25 -2.62
N PRO A 5 -14.19 3.18 -3.28
CA PRO A 5 -13.61 3.98 -4.34
C PRO A 5 -12.65 4.99 -3.71
N HIS A 6 -11.35 4.77 -3.86
CA HIS A 6 -10.36 5.78 -3.53
C HIS A 6 -10.40 6.87 -4.61
N GLY A 7 -11.03 8.00 -4.27
CA GLY A 7 -11.16 9.15 -5.17
C GLY A 7 -9.80 9.69 -5.65
N PRO A 8 -9.73 10.29 -6.86
CA PRO A 8 -8.49 10.51 -7.61
C PRO A 8 -7.64 11.71 -7.14
N GLY A 9 -7.69 12.11 -5.87
CA GLY A 9 -7.06 13.37 -5.44
C GLY A 9 -6.58 13.46 -4.00
N ARG A 10 -6.59 12.37 -3.22
CA ARG A 10 -6.07 12.38 -1.85
C ARG A 10 -4.97 11.35 -1.77
N VAL A 11 -3.76 11.79 -1.42
CA VAL A 11 -2.62 10.93 -1.08
C VAL A 11 -3.14 9.80 -0.20
N ARG A 12 -2.84 8.54 -0.56
CA ARG A 12 -3.34 7.39 0.21
C ARG A 12 -2.77 7.45 1.62
N SER A 13 -3.61 7.19 2.62
CA SER A 13 -3.14 7.04 4.00
C SER A 13 -2.22 5.83 4.12
N ALA A 14 -1.35 5.82 5.14
CA ALA A 14 -0.48 4.69 5.40
C ALA A 14 -1.28 3.40 5.60
N ALA A 15 -2.46 3.49 6.22
CA ALA A 15 -3.37 2.35 6.38
C ALA A 15 -3.83 1.77 5.03
N ALA A 16 -4.25 2.63 4.09
CA ALA A 16 -4.72 2.19 2.77
C ALA A 16 -3.58 1.56 1.93
N VAL A 17 -2.38 2.12 1.98
CA VAL A 17 -1.22 1.54 1.29
C VAL A 17 -0.83 0.18 1.91
N ASN A 18 -0.91 0.04 3.23
CA ASN A 18 -0.66 -1.22 3.93
C ASN A 18 -1.66 -2.31 3.54
N GLU A 19 -2.94 -1.97 3.34
CA GLU A 19 -3.94 -2.92 2.84
C GLU A 19 -3.61 -3.42 1.42
N ALA A 20 -3.16 -2.53 0.54
CA ALA A 20 -2.72 -2.91 -0.81
C ALA A 20 -1.49 -3.85 -0.76
N ILE A 21 -0.52 -3.57 0.12
CA ILE A 21 0.62 -4.47 0.36
C ILE A 21 0.13 -5.85 0.82
N ARG A 22 -0.79 -5.91 1.81
CA ARG A 22 -1.34 -7.17 2.33
C ARG A 22 -2.07 -7.96 1.24
N ALA A 23 -2.77 -7.30 0.33
CA ALA A 23 -3.44 -7.97 -0.78
C ALA A 23 -2.45 -8.71 -1.69
N ILE A 24 -1.25 -8.16 -1.94
CA ILE A 24 -0.19 -8.84 -2.69
C ILE A 24 0.30 -10.08 -1.94
N VAL A 25 0.59 -9.95 -0.64
CA VAL A 25 1.10 -11.06 0.17
C VAL A 25 0.06 -12.19 0.26
N VAL A 26 -1.20 -11.86 0.52
CA VAL A 26 -2.30 -12.83 0.61
C VAL A 26 -2.58 -13.45 -0.75
N GLY A 27 -2.60 -12.66 -1.83
CA GLY A 27 -2.81 -13.14 -3.19
C GLY A 27 -1.71 -14.09 -3.68
N ALA A 28 -0.48 -13.92 -3.20
CA ALA A 28 0.61 -14.85 -3.47
C ALA A 28 0.39 -16.21 -2.77
N GLN A 29 -0.30 -16.28 -1.63
CA GLN A 29 -0.51 -17.54 -0.88
C GLN A 29 0.77 -18.37 -0.68
N GLY A 30 1.91 -17.72 -0.41
CA GLY A 30 3.20 -18.39 -0.23
C GLY A 30 3.91 -18.83 -1.52
N ARG A 31 3.31 -18.59 -2.69
CA ARG A 31 3.98 -18.77 -3.98
C ARG A 31 5.11 -17.75 -4.15
N GLN A 32 6.08 -18.08 -4.99
CA GLN A 32 7.09 -17.11 -5.40
C GLN A 32 6.45 -15.94 -6.15
N TRP A 33 6.82 -14.73 -5.77
CA TRP A 33 6.31 -13.53 -6.42
C TRP A 33 6.84 -13.41 -7.84
N THR A 34 5.99 -12.89 -8.72
CA THR A 34 6.42 -12.46 -10.05
C THR A 34 7.26 -11.19 -9.95
N VAL A 35 8.02 -10.88 -11.01
CA VAL A 35 8.77 -9.62 -11.12
C VAL A 35 7.84 -8.41 -10.99
N ALA A 36 6.63 -8.49 -11.55
CA ALA A 36 5.63 -7.42 -11.47
C ALA A 36 5.12 -7.20 -10.04
N GLU A 37 4.80 -8.28 -9.31
CA GLU A 37 4.36 -8.19 -7.91
C GLU A 37 5.46 -7.65 -6.99
N ARG A 38 6.70 -8.08 -7.24
CA ARG A 38 7.89 -7.58 -6.53
C ARG A 38 8.05 -6.08 -6.73
N ALA A 39 8.00 -5.61 -7.99
CA ALA A 39 8.12 -4.19 -8.31
C ALA A 39 6.96 -3.36 -7.72
N LEU A 40 5.73 -3.88 -7.77
CA LEU A 40 4.57 -3.22 -7.18
C LEU A 40 4.68 -3.13 -5.65
N TYR A 41 5.13 -4.19 -4.99
CA TYR A 41 5.37 -4.17 -3.56
C TYR A 41 6.43 -3.13 -3.15
N GLU A 42 7.53 -3.04 -3.89
CA GLU A 42 8.60 -2.07 -3.62
C GLU A 42 8.09 -0.62 -3.77
N LEU A 43 7.31 -0.34 -4.82
CA LEU A 43 6.63 0.96 -4.99
C LEU A 43 5.69 1.28 -3.81
N LEU A 44 4.82 0.34 -3.44
CA LEU A 44 3.86 0.55 -2.35
C LEU A 44 4.56 0.69 -1.00
N ARG A 45 5.69 0.02 -0.79
CA ARG A 45 6.48 0.16 0.43
C ARG A 45 7.04 1.58 0.55
N ASP A 46 7.54 2.15 -0.54
CA ASP A 46 8.06 3.53 -0.53
C ASP A 46 6.93 4.54 -0.30
N GLU A 47 5.77 4.34 -0.95
CA GLU A 47 4.55 5.14 -0.73
C GLU A 47 4.10 5.05 0.73
N TRP A 48 4.13 3.86 1.34
CA TRP A 48 3.77 3.64 2.74
C TRP A 48 4.70 4.37 3.70
N VAL A 49 6.02 4.31 3.48
CA VAL A 49 7.00 5.03 4.31
C VAL A 49 6.78 6.54 4.23
N ALA A 50 6.51 7.07 3.03
CA ALA A 50 6.21 8.50 2.86
C ALA A 50 4.91 8.89 3.59
N ALA A 51 3.84 8.09 3.45
CA ALA A 51 2.56 8.33 4.12
C ALA A 51 2.70 8.27 5.65
N GLN A 52 3.41 7.28 6.20
CA GLN A 52 3.68 7.18 7.64
C GLN A 52 4.39 8.42 8.17
N ARG A 53 5.40 8.92 7.45
CA ARG A 53 6.13 10.14 7.84
C ARG A 53 5.23 11.37 7.82
N ALA A 54 4.40 11.53 6.79
CA ALA A 54 3.46 12.64 6.69
C ALA A 54 2.41 12.63 7.81
N GLU A 55 1.88 11.45 8.14
CA GLU A 55 0.93 11.27 9.24
C GLU A 55 1.57 11.56 10.60
N MET A 56 2.81 11.11 10.84
CA MET A 56 3.54 11.43 12.08
C MET A 56 3.82 12.92 12.24
N THR A 57 4.18 13.63 11.16
CA THR A 57 4.40 15.09 11.20
C THR A 57 3.10 15.87 11.44
N THR A 58 1.96 15.36 10.95
CA THR A 58 0.66 16.01 11.17
C THR A 58 0.13 15.83 12.60
N ALA A 59 0.64 14.82 13.32
CA ALA A 59 0.22 14.50 14.69
C ALA A 59 1.00 15.27 15.79
N ALA A 60 1.96 16.14 15.43
CA ALA A 60 2.78 16.95 16.34
C ALA A 60 2.28 18.41 16.40
#